data_AF-A0A8J3MN05-F1
#
_entry.id   AF-A0A8J3MN05-F1
#
_cell.length_a   1.000
_cell.length_b   1.000
_cell.length_c   1.000
_cell.angle_alpha   90.00
_cell.angle_beta   90.00
_cell.angle_gamma   90.00
#
_symmetry.space_group_name_H-M   'P 1'
#
loop_
_entity.id
_entity.type
_entity.pdbx_description
1 polymer ?
#
loop_
_entity_poly.entity_id
_entity_poly.type
_entity_poly.pdbx_seq_one_letter_code
_entity_poly.pdbx_strand_id
1 'polypeptide(L)'
;MDFWDVFWLLLIFIPLLLIWAFAIVDIFRRDDLSGWLKALWIVVVILAPFFGTLIYLIFRRPGATPQERQAMDQASRDFVQKYAPTDTAQQLSMLADLHDRGKLTDAEFAAEKARVLDAAKAVTPTTPSGPTGPTSAATSAAAAKPTAPSGI
;
A
#
# COMPACT_ATOMS: atom_id res chain seq x y z
N MET A 1 -14.56 -27.29 3.22
CA MET A 1 -15.16 -27.42 4.55
C MET A 1 -15.59 -28.86 4.64
N ASP A 2 -14.73 -29.69 5.21
CA ASP A 2 -15.01 -31.11 5.33
C ASP A 2 -15.97 -31.36 6.50
N PHE A 3 -16.65 -32.50 6.51
CA PHE A 3 -17.60 -32.85 7.58
C PHE A 3 -16.96 -32.75 8.97
N TRP A 4 -15.70 -33.19 9.09
CA TRP A 4 -14.94 -33.14 10.33
C TRP A 4 -14.69 -31.70 10.80
N ASP A 5 -14.45 -30.77 9.88
CA ASP A 5 -14.28 -29.35 10.19
C ASP A 5 -15.57 -28.76 10.77
N VAL A 6 -16.71 -29.09 10.15
CA VAL A 6 -18.03 -28.62 10.61
C VAL A 6 -18.38 -29.23 11.96
N PHE A 7 -18.06 -30.52 12.17
CA PHE A 7 -18.24 -31.20 13.46
C PHE A 7 -17.45 -30.52 14.59
N TRP A 8 -16.15 -30.27 14.39
CA TRP A 8 -15.33 -29.55 15.38
C TRP A 8 -15.76 -28.11 15.56
N LEU A 9 -16.12 -27.42 14.48
CA LEU A 9 -16.63 -26.07 14.53
C LEU A 9 -17.90 -26.01 15.38
N LEU A 10 -18.89 -26.88 15.15
CA LEU A 10 -20.10 -26.92 15.98
C LEU A 10 -19.78 -27.30 17.43
N LEU A 11 -18.90 -28.28 17.65
CA LEU A 11 -18.53 -28.73 18.99
C LEU A 11 -17.89 -27.61 19.82
N ILE A 12 -17.11 -26.72 19.22
CA ILE A 12 -16.46 -25.60 19.91
C ILE A 12 -17.37 -24.36 19.92
N PHE A 13 -18.03 -24.06 18.81
CA PHE A 13 -18.78 -22.83 18.60
C PHE A 13 -20.12 -22.82 19.33
N ILE A 14 -20.82 -23.96 19.41
CA ILE A 14 -22.09 -24.05 20.14
C ILE A 14 -21.89 -23.74 21.64
N PRO A 15 -21.03 -24.44 22.40
CA PRO A 15 -20.87 -24.13 23.83
C PRO A 15 -20.31 -22.72 24.04
N LEU A 16 -19.45 -22.23 23.14
CA LEU A 16 -18.97 -20.85 23.20
C LEU A 16 -20.12 -19.83 23.07
N LEU A 17 -20.99 -19.99 22.07
CA LEU A 17 -22.18 -19.16 21.90
C LEU A 17 -23.14 -19.27 23.09
N LEU A 18 -23.31 -20.47 23.65
CA LEU A 18 -24.16 -20.67 24.83
C LEU A 18 -23.61 -19.95 26.05
N ILE A 19 -22.30 -20.02 26.31
CA ILE A 19 -21.67 -19.27 27.41
C ILE A 19 -21.81 -17.77 27.19
N TRP A 20 -21.65 -17.29 25.96
CA TRP A 20 -21.78 -15.88 25.63
C TRP A 20 -23.23 -15.38 25.78
N ALA A 21 -24.20 -16.12 25.27
CA ALA A 21 -25.62 -15.83 25.45
C ALA A 21 -26.04 -15.91 26.93
N PHE A 22 -25.52 -16.90 27.68
CA PHE A 22 -25.74 -17.02 29.11
C PHE A 22 -25.20 -15.81 29.87
N ALA A 23 -24.00 -15.30 29.52
CA ALA A 23 -23.44 -14.11 30.14
C ALA A 23 -24.32 -12.87 29.91
N ILE A 24 -24.87 -12.70 28.70
CA ILE A 24 -25.81 -11.62 28.39
C ILE A 24 -27.10 -11.78 29.20
N VAL A 25 -27.68 -12.98 29.25
CA VAL A 25 -28.89 -13.26 30.02
C VAL A 25 -28.66 -13.09 31.53
N ASP A 26 -27.49 -13.45 32.05
CA ASP A 26 -27.12 -13.23 33.46
C ASP A 26 -27.12 -11.74 33.80
N ILE A 27 -26.52 -10.91 32.93
CA ILE A 27 -26.58 -9.45 33.07
C ILE A 27 -28.02 -8.96 33.05
N PHE A 28 -28.87 -9.49 32.15
CA PHE A 28 -30.29 -9.12 32.09
C PHE A 28 -31.10 -9.56 33.30
N ARG A 29 -30.80 -10.73 33.89
CA ARG A 29 -31.49 -11.27 35.08
C ARG A 29 -31.07 -10.58 36.39
N ARG A 30 -29.93 -9.90 36.39
CA ARG A 30 -29.47 -9.06 37.51
C ARG A 30 -30.25 -7.75 37.52
N ASP A 31 -31.26 -7.68 38.37
CA ASP A 31 -32.10 -6.49 38.61
C ASP A 31 -31.52 -5.57 39.71
N ASP A 32 -30.45 -6.03 40.36
CA ASP A 32 -29.65 -5.34 41.38
C ASP A 32 -28.67 -4.30 40.79
N LEU A 33 -28.50 -4.28 39.47
CA LEU A 33 -27.61 -3.36 38.75
C LEU A 33 -28.40 -2.16 38.21
N SER A 34 -27.92 -0.95 38.48
CA SER A 34 -28.47 0.26 37.85
C SER A 34 -28.41 0.14 36.32
N GLY A 35 -29.41 0.66 35.61
CA GLY A 35 -29.50 0.50 34.15
C GLY A 35 -28.26 0.99 33.38
N TRP A 36 -27.55 1.99 33.93
CA TRP A 36 -26.27 2.46 33.41
C TRP A 36 -25.15 1.41 33.55
N LEU A 37 -25.05 0.76 34.70
CA LEU A 37 -24.05 -0.29 34.94
C LEU A 37 -24.32 -1.52 34.06
N LYS A 38 -25.60 -1.85 33.85
CA LYS A 38 -26.07 -2.88 32.93
C LYS A 38 -25.62 -2.59 31.49
N ALA A 39 -25.76 -1.35 31.03
CA ALA A 39 -25.29 -0.91 29.72
C ALA A 39 -23.76 -1.02 29.57
N LEU A 40 -22.99 -0.63 30.59
CA LEU A 40 -21.53 -0.79 30.60
C LEU A 40 -21.12 -2.27 30.47
N TRP A 41 -21.76 -3.17 31.21
CA TRP A 41 -21.47 -4.60 31.16
C TRP A 41 -21.78 -5.21 29.78
N ILE A 42 -22.87 -4.80 29.14
CA ILE A 42 -23.20 -5.24 27.77
C ILE A 42 -22.09 -4.81 26.79
N VAL A 43 -21.63 -3.56 26.89
CA VAL A 43 -20.52 -3.06 26.05
C VAL A 43 -19.25 -3.88 26.30
N VAL A 44 -18.92 -4.18 27.55
CA VAL A 44 -17.76 -5.03 27.88
C VAL A 44 -17.88 -6.43 27.28
N VAL A 45 -19.05 -7.09 27.36
CA VAL A 45 -19.26 -8.43 26.79
C VAL A 45 -19.17 -8.44 25.25
N ILE A 46 -19.61 -7.36 24.60
CA ILE A 46 -19.47 -7.17 23.15
C ILE A 46 -18.01 -6.92 22.76
N LEU A 47 -17.27 -6.16 23.56
CA LEU A 47 -15.88 -5.81 23.30
C LEU A 47 -14.87 -6.89 23.74
N ALA A 48 -15.23 -7.76 24.67
CA ALA A 48 -14.42 -8.86 25.19
C ALA A 48 -13.76 -9.73 24.08
N PRO A 49 -14.48 -10.20 23.04
CA PRO A 49 -13.85 -10.98 21.96
C PRO A 49 -12.79 -10.20 21.16
N PHE A 50 -12.85 -8.87 21.16
CA PHE A 50 -11.92 -8.00 20.42
C PHE A 50 -10.76 -7.50 21.27
N PHE A 51 -10.86 -7.59 22.59
CA PHE A 51 -9.87 -7.01 23.51
C PHE A 51 -8.48 -7.64 23.33
N GLY A 52 -8.43 -8.96 23.11
CA GLY A 52 -7.18 -9.66 22.79
C GLY A 52 -6.55 -9.17 21.49
N THR A 53 -7.36 -8.93 20.46
CA THR A 53 -6.89 -8.37 19.19
C THR A 53 -6.46 -6.92 19.33
N LEU A 54 -7.18 -6.10 20.09
CA LEU A 54 -6.84 -4.69 20.29
C LEU A 54 -5.53 -4.53 21.05
N ILE A 55 -5.33 -5.30 22.12
CA ILE A 55 -4.05 -5.42 22.82
C ILE A 55 -2.97 -5.86 21.82
N TYR A 56 -3.19 -6.96 21.10
CA TYR A 56 -2.24 -7.45 20.11
C TYR A 56 -1.86 -6.37 19.09
N LEU A 57 -2.81 -5.59 18.57
CA LEU A 57 -2.56 -4.52 17.61
C LEU A 57 -1.82 -3.32 18.19
N ILE A 58 -2.08 -2.95 19.45
CA ILE A 58 -1.35 -1.85 20.13
C ILE A 58 0.11 -2.25 20.38
N PHE A 59 0.33 -3.49 20.83
CA PHE A 59 1.68 -4.01 21.09
C PHE A 59 2.41 -4.39 19.79
N ARG A 60 1.67 -4.79 18.75
CA ARG A 60 2.20 -4.97 17.39
C ARG A 60 2.45 -3.61 16.78
N ARG A 61 3.63 -3.04 17.04
CA ARG A 61 4.19 -2.03 16.14
C ARG A 61 4.12 -2.60 14.72
N PRO A 62 3.62 -1.85 13.72
CA PRO A 62 3.54 -2.33 12.35
C PRO A 62 4.94 -2.60 11.81
N GLY A 63 5.41 -3.82 12.04
CA GLY A 63 6.56 -4.39 11.38
C GLY A 63 6.09 -4.83 10.01
N ALA A 64 5.90 -3.86 9.09
CA ALA A 64 5.85 -4.20 7.68
C ALA A 64 7.16 -4.92 7.39
N THR A 65 7.06 -6.21 7.10
CA THR A 65 8.24 -7.02 6.78
C THR A 65 8.97 -6.37 5.60
N PRO A 66 10.30 -6.50 5.47
CA PRO A 66 11.02 -5.92 4.35
C PRO A 66 10.40 -6.29 2.99
N GLN A 67 9.84 -7.49 2.89
CA GLN A 67 9.12 -7.99 1.72
C GLN A 67 7.80 -7.27 1.48
N GLU A 68 7.01 -7.02 2.52
CA GLU A 68 5.71 -6.34 2.42
C GLU A 68 5.87 -4.85 2.10
N ARG A 69 6.93 -4.21 2.62
CA ARG A 69 7.33 -2.85 2.20
C ARG A 69 7.73 -2.81 0.72
N GLN A 70 8.56 -3.76 0.29
CA GLN A 70 8.97 -3.86 -1.10
C GLN A 70 7.79 -4.11 -2.05
N ALA A 71 6.84 -4.96 -1.65
CA ALA A 71 5.63 -5.21 -2.42
C ALA A 71 4.73 -3.97 -2.52
N MET A 72 4.57 -3.21 -1.43
CA MET A 72 3.82 -1.94 -1.44
C MET A 72 4.50 -0.88 -2.31
N ASP A 73 5.84 -0.79 -2.26
CA ASP A 73 6.62 0.14 -3.09
C ASP A 73 6.58 -0.23 -4.57
N GLN A 74 6.58 -1.53 -4.90
CA GLN A 74 6.43 -2.02 -6.26
C GLN A 74 5.02 -1.73 -6.79
N ALA A 75 3.99 -2.09 -6.03
CA ALA A 75 2.61 -1.80 -6.39
C ALA A 75 2.41 -0.29 -6.63
N SER A 76 2.91 0.55 -5.72
CA SER A 76 2.82 2.02 -5.86
C SER A 76 3.52 2.54 -7.11
N ARG A 77 4.70 1.99 -7.45
CA ARG A 77 5.41 2.35 -8.69
C ARG A 77 4.65 1.94 -9.95
N ASP A 78 4.06 0.75 -9.96
CA ASP A 78 3.27 0.26 -11.10
C ASP A 78 2.00 1.10 -11.30
N PHE A 79 1.33 1.50 -10.23
CA PHE A 79 0.20 2.42 -10.28
C PHE A 79 0.61 3.79 -10.84
N VAL A 80 1.71 4.35 -10.35
CA VAL A 80 2.23 5.64 -10.85
C VAL A 80 2.60 5.52 -12.33
N GLN A 81 3.28 4.46 -12.77
CA GLN A 81 3.62 4.30 -14.18
C GLN A 81 2.38 4.15 -15.08
N LYS A 82 1.34 3.47 -14.61
CA LYS A 82 0.14 3.18 -15.39
C LYS A 82 -0.82 4.37 -15.51
N TYR A 83 -0.85 5.23 -14.49
CA TYR A 83 -1.81 6.33 -14.40
C TYR A 83 -1.17 7.72 -14.35
N ALA A 84 0.16 7.83 -14.32
CA ALA A 84 0.83 9.12 -14.47
C ALA A 84 0.66 9.61 -15.92
N PRO A 85 0.18 10.85 -16.12
CA PRO A 85 0.10 11.43 -17.45
C PRO A 85 1.52 11.54 -18.03
N THR A 86 1.78 10.81 -19.10
CA THR A 86 3.10 10.74 -19.75
C THR A 86 3.37 11.95 -20.64
N ASP A 87 2.33 12.75 -20.91
CA ASP A 87 2.37 13.91 -21.78
C ASP A 87 2.19 15.21 -20.98
N THR A 88 3.10 16.15 -21.19
CA THR A 88 3.04 17.50 -20.65
C THR A 88 1.72 18.19 -21.01
N ALA A 89 1.19 17.97 -22.21
CA ALA A 89 -0.08 18.57 -22.63
C ALA A 89 -1.27 18.06 -21.79
N GLN A 90 -1.29 16.77 -21.45
CA GLN A 90 -2.30 16.19 -20.57
C GLN A 90 -2.19 16.74 -19.14
N GLN A 91 -0.97 16.90 -18.61
CA GLN A 91 -0.75 17.49 -17.28
C GLN A 91 -1.25 18.95 -17.22
N LEU A 92 -0.97 19.73 -18.26
CA LEU A 92 -1.45 21.12 -18.37
C LEU A 92 -2.97 21.20 -18.48
N SER A 93 -3.61 20.29 -19.22
CA SER A 93 -5.07 20.25 -19.35
C SER A 93 -5.76 19.91 -18.02
N MET A 94 -5.20 18.97 -17.24
CA MET A 94 -5.73 18.58 -15.95
C MET A 94 -5.52 19.67 -14.90
N LEU A 95 -4.38 20.38 -14.95
CA LEU A 95 -4.11 21.52 -14.09
C LEU A 95 -5.09 22.68 -14.35
N ALA A 96 -5.44 22.92 -15.62
CA ALA A 96 -6.44 23.93 -16.00
C ALA A 96 -7.84 23.54 -15.51
N ASP A 97 -8.25 22.29 -15.70
CA ASP A 97 -9.54 21.77 -15.22
C ASP A 97 -9.66 21.83 -13.67
N LEU A 98 -8.56 21.63 -12.92
CA LEU A 98 -8.56 21.81 -11.47
C LEU A 98 -8.71 23.28 -11.05
N HIS A 99 -8.09 24.19 -11.79
CA HIS A 99 -8.19 25.63 -11.59
C HIS A 99 -9.61 26.14 -11.90
N ASP A 100 -10.19 25.72 -13.02
CA ASP A 100 -11.57 26.06 -13.43
C ASP A 100 -12.62 25.55 -12.41
N ARG A 101 -12.35 24.42 -11.75
CA ARG A 101 -13.18 23.90 -10.65
C ARG A 101 -12.96 24.61 -9.31
N GLY A 102 -12.10 25.62 -9.26
CA GLY A 102 -11.78 26.38 -8.05
C GLY A 102 -11.04 25.56 -6.98
N LYS A 103 -10.37 24.46 -7.38
CA LYS A 103 -9.55 23.64 -6.46
C LYS A 103 -8.13 24.17 -6.31
N LEU A 104 -7.70 25.05 -7.21
CA LEU A 104 -6.41 25.76 -7.20
C LEU A 104 -6.65 27.26 -7.31
N THR A 105 -5.85 28.05 -6.61
CA THR A 105 -5.83 29.51 -6.78
C THR A 105 -5.03 29.92 -8.02
N ASP A 106 -5.25 31.14 -8.54
CA ASP A 106 -4.51 31.68 -9.71
C ASP A 106 -2.99 31.64 -9.51
N ALA A 107 -2.54 31.94 -8.28
CA ALA A 107 -1.13 31.94 -7.92
C ALA A 107 -0.52 30.52 -7.93
N GLU A 108 -1.26 29.54 -7.41
CA GLU A 108 -0.84 28.12 -7.40
C GLU A 108 -0.84 27.53 -8.81
N PHE A 109 -1.85 27.86 -9.62
CA PHE A 109 -1.92 27.46 -11.02
C PHE A 109 -0.73 28.00 -11.83
N ALA A 110 -0.40 29.28 -11.68
CA ALA A 110 0.72 29.89 -12.39
C ALA A 110 2.07 29.28 -12.01
N ALA A 111 2.28 29.00 -10.71
CA ALA A 111 3.50 28.38 -10.21
C ALA A 111 3.67 26.95 -10.74
N GLU A 112 2.62 26.14 -10.72
CA GLU A 112 2.68 24.75 -11.16
C GLU A 112 2.76 24.63 -12.70
N LYS A 113 2.08 25.52 -13.43
CA LYS A 113 2.19 25.62 -14.89
C LYS A 113 3.63 25.94 -15.32
N ALA A 114 4.29 26.90 -14.67
CA ALA A 114 5.68 27.24 -14.96
C ALA A 114 6.60 26.04 -14.73
N ARG A 115 6.42 25.32 -13.62
CA ARG A 115 7.17 24.10 -13.31
C ARG A 115 7.01 23.01 -14.39
N VAL A 116 5.78 22.78 -14.85
CA VAL A 116 5.48 21.77 -15.88
C VAL A 116 6.08 22.17 -17.24
N LEU A 117 6.04 23.45 -17.61
CA LEU A 117 6.67 23.94 -18.85
C LEU A 117 8.20 23.88 -18.78
N ASP A 118 8.82 24.20 -17.65
CA ASP A 118 10.27 24.10 -17.46
C ASP A 118 10.74 22.64 -17.50
N ALA A 119 9.97 21.72 -16.90
CA ALA A 119 10.23 20.29 -16.97
C ALA A 119 10.11 19.75 -18.42
N ALA A 120 9.13 20.23 -19.19
CA ALA A 120 8.99 19.87 -20.60
C ALA A 120 10.12 20.42 -21.48
N LYS A 121 10.58 21.64 -21.20
CA LYS A 121 11.73 22.25 -21.87
C LYS A 121 13.03 21.50 -21.57
N ALA A 122 13.19 20.94 -20.38
CA ALA A 122 14.32 20.09 -20.03
C ALA A 122 14.31 18.73 -20.76
N VAL A 123 13.14 18.27 -21.24
CA VAL A 123 12.93 17.00 -21.96
C VAL A 123 12.69 17.28 -23.46
N THR A 124 13.56 18.05 -24.11
CA THR A 124 13.52 18.17 -25.57
C THR A 124 14.32 16.99 -26.18
N PRO A 125 13.72 16.12 -27.02
CA PRO A 125 14.39 14.96 -27.57
C PRO A 125 15.33 15.35 -28.71
N THR A 126 16.60 14.96 -28.60
CA THR A 126 17.55 14.92 -29.71
C THR A 126 17.01 13.96 -30.79
N THR A 127 16.54 14.49 -31.92
CA THR A 127 16.28 13.70 -33.15
C THR A 127 17.39 14.01 -34.16
N PRO A 128 18.04 12.98 -34.72
CA PRO A 128 17.87 12.80 -36.16
C PRO A 128 17.70 11.32 -36.60
N SER A 129 16.74 11.10 -37.49
CA SER A 129 16.61 9.95 -38.37
C SER A 129 17.79 9.85 -39.37
N GLY A 130 18.19 8.63 -39.77
CA GLY A 130 19.31 8.33 -40.70
C GLY A 130 19.13 8.86 -42.14
N PRO A 131 20.07 8.63 -43.10
CA PRO A 131 20.64 7.32 -43.43
C PRO A 131 22.14 7.31 -43.87
N THR A 132 22.61 6.15 -44.35
CA THR A 132 23.77 5.89 -45.25
C THR A 132 25.21 5.91 -44.72
N GLY A 133 25.79 4.69 -44.62
CA GLY A 133 26.99 4.36 -45.39
C GLY A 133 28.34 4.33 -44.65
N PRO A 134 29.27 3.46 -45.08
CA PRO A 134 30.26 2.79 -44.24
C PRO A 134 31.62 3.51 -44.26
N THR A 135 32.54 3.19 -43.33
CA THR A 135 34.00 3.09 -43.58
C THR A 135 34.80 2.82 -42.30
N SER A 136 35.47 1.66 -42.31
CA SER A 136 36.86 1.39 -41.88
C SER A 136 37.25 1.73 -40.44
N ALA A 137 37.40 0.73 -39.57
CA ALA A 137 38.65 -0.01 -39.33
C ALA A 137 39.66 0.74 -38.43
N ALA A 138 39.94 0.16 -37.26
CA ALA A 138 41.28 0.08 -36.67
C ALA A 138 41.28 -0.91 -35.50
N THR A 139 41.69 -2.12 -35.83
CA THR A 139 42.25 -3.16 -34.97
C THR A 139 43.51 -2.65 -34.25
N SER A 140 43.66 -2.91 -32.94
CA SER A 140 44.96 -3.17 -32.26
C SER A 140 44.65 -3.51 -30.78
N ALA A 141 44.55 -4.77 -30.37
CA ALA A 141 45.62 -5.74 -30.10
C ALA A 141 46.35 -5.54 -28.76
N ALA A 142 46.12 -6.52 -27.86
CA ALA A 142 47.05 -7.16 -26.90
C ALA A 142 47.62 -6.31 -25.73
N ALA A 143 47.96 -6.81 -24.53
CA ALA A 143 48.28 -8.17 -24.08
C ALA A 143 48.26 -8.30 -22.52
N ALA A 144 47.98 -9.53 -22.05
CA ALA A 144 48.65 -10.30 -20.98
C ALA A 144 48.84 -9.76 -19.54
N LYS A 145 48.44 -10.54 -18.52
CA LYS A 145 49.28 -11.62 -17.91
C LYS A 145 48.51 -12.38 -16.80
N PRO A 146 48.66 -13.72 -16.68
CA PRO A 146 48.03 -14.54 -15.64
C PRO A 146 48.96 -14.77 -14.43
N THR A 147 48.39 -14.87 -13.22
CA THR A 147 49.08 -15.30 -12.00
C THR A 147 48.38 -16.52 -11.41
N ALA A 148 49.15 -17.61 -11.32
CA ALA A 148 48.86 -18.91 -10.73
C ALA A 148 49.15 -18.89 -9.19
N PRO A 149 49.32 -20.04 -8.50
CA PRO A 149 48.41 -21.18 -8.26
C PRO A 149 48.36 -21.58 -6.74
N SER A 150 47.82 -22.77 -6.46
CA SER A 150 47.84 -23.56 -5.21
C SER A 150 46.76 -23.22 -4.19
N GLY A 151 46.03 -24.17 -3.62
CA GLY A 151 46.07 -25.63 -3.64
C GLY A 151 45.26 -26.11 -2.44
N ILE A 152 44.44 -27.15 -2.66
CA ILE A 152 43.73 -28.03 -1.70
C ILE A 152 43.17 -27.38 -0.43
#